data_AF-A0A1Q6G0T9-F1
#
_entry.id   AF-A0A1Q6G0T9-F1
#
_cell.length_a   1.000
_cell.length_b   1.000
_cell.length_c   1.000
_cell.angle_alpha   90.00
_cell.angle_beta   90.00
_cell.angle_gamma   90.00
#
_symmetry.space_group_name_H-M   'P 1'
#
loop_
_entity.id
_entity.type
_entity.pdbx_description
1 polymer ?
#
loop_
_entity_poly.entity_id
_entity_poly.type
_entity_poly.pdbx_seq_one_letter_code
_entity_poly.pdbx_strand_id
1 'polypeptide(L)'
;MIYYRDRLPYARLFADLNDAHVAMARKVGLSSVPGTRAELGNMRGLVRIEDCEHYVVDDLTYSMPYLTKGAAEELGAIAEAFCDSLRAKGLLDYKLVVSSLLRTEEDVSRLRRSGNPNASDNSAHCYGTTFDITYTRYWRDEETNEFMQPFELTKVLGEVLQERKAAGKCLVKYEKREHCFHITSCY
;
A
#
# COMPACT_ATOMS: atom_id res chain seq x y z
N MET A 1 -10.25 -24.65 -6.69
CA MET A 1 -11.02 -23.88 -7.70
C MET A 1 -10.07 -22.89 -8.35
N ILE A 2 -9.95 -22.88 -9.69
CA ILE A 2 -9.01 -22.00 -10.40
C ILE A 2 -9.75 -20.73 -10.81
N TYR A 3 -9.28 -19.57 -10.35
CA TYR A 3 -9.84 -18.27 -10.74
C TYR A 3 -9.35 -17.86 -12.15
N TYR A 4 -10.17 -18.17 -13.16
CA TYR A 4 -9.85 -18.07 -14.59
C TYR A 4 -9.99 -16.67 -15.21
N ARG A 5 -9.97 -15.58 -14.42
CA ARG A 5 -9.96 -14.24 -15.01
C ARG A 5 -8.61 -13.94 -15.65
N ASP A 6 -8.61 -13.31 -16.82
CA ASP A 6 -7.38 -12.80 -17.43
C ASP A 6 -6.67 -11.82 -16.49
N ARG A 7 -5.33 -11.80 -16.57
CA ARG A 7 -4.55 -10.83 -15.80
C ARG A 7 -4.90 -9.42 -16.31
N LEU A 8 -5.33 -8.55 -15.40
CA LEU A 8 -5.61 -7.17 -15.73
C LEU A 8 -4.34 -6.46 -16.23
N PRO A 9 -4.45 -5.51 -17.18
CA PRO A 9 -3.31 -4.74 -17.67
C PRO A 9 -2.90 -3.67 -16.64
N TYR A 10 -2.31 -4.10 -15.51
CA TYR A 10 -2.00 -3.25 -14.35
C TYR A 10 -1.24 -1.97 -14.69
N ALA A 11 -0.21 -2.06 -15.53
CA ALA A 11 0.59 -0.90 -15.93
C ALA A 11 -0.22 0.17 -16.69
N ARG A 12 -1.37 -0.19 -17.28
CA ARG A 12 -2.29 0.76 -17.91
C ARG A 12 -3.37 1.25 -16.95
N LEU A 13 -3.88 0.37 -16.10
CA LEU A 13 -4.97 0.69 -15.16
C LEU A 13 -4.49 1.53 -13.98
N PHE A 14 -3.27 1.29 -13.54
CA PHE A 14 -2.65 1.88 -12.36
C PHE A 14 -1.39 2.63 -12.79
N ALA A 15 -1.62 3.74 -13.47
CA ALA A 15 -0.61 4.58 -14.08
C ALA A 15 -0.72 6.04 -13.61
N ASP A 16 -1.30 6.27 -12.42
CA ASP A 16 -1.36 7.61 -11.86
C ASP A 16 0.06 8.19 -11.74
N LEU A 17 0.20 9.42 -12.20
CA LEU A 17 1.50 10.10 -12.23
C LEU A 17 1.97 10.36 -10.81
N ASN A 18 3.27 10.23 -10.59
CA ASN A 18 3.85 10.50 -9.29
C ASN A 18 3.52 11.92 -8.77
N ASP A 19 3.59 12.93 -9.64
CA ASP A 19 3.22 14.30 -9.27
C ASP A 19 1.78 14.41 -8.74
N ALA A 20 0.85 13.57 -9.24
CA ALA A 20 -0.52 13.51 -8.74
C ALA A 20 -0.59 12.89 -7.33
N HIS A 21 0.19 11.83 -7.07
CA HIS A 21 0.34 11.26 -5.73
C HIS A 21 0.88 12.29 -4.74
N VAL A 22 1.97 12.99 -5.08
CA VAL A 22 2.55 14.03 -4.21
C VAL A 22 1.57 15.19 -4.00
N ALA A 23 0.88 15.65 -5.04
CA ALA A 23 -0.09 16.72 -4.94
C ALA A 23 -1.28 16.34 -4.03
N MET A 24 -1.80 15.12 -4.16
CA MET A 24 -2.87 14.62 -3.30
C MET A 24 -2.38 14.46 -1.85
N ALA A 25 -1.20 13.86 -1.67
CA ALA A 25 -0.60 13.65 -0.36
C ALA A 25 -0.39 14.97 0.40
N ARG A 26 0.09 16.02 -0.27
CA ARG A 26 0.19 17.38 0.29
C ARG A 26 -1.17 17.97 0.64
N LYS A 27 -2.20 17.68 -0.14
CA LYS A 27 -3.54 18.26 0.03
C LYS A 27 -4.25 17.71 1.26
N VAL A 28 -4.15 16.41 1.52
CA VAL A 28 -4.95 15.73 2.56
C VAL A 28 -4.11 15.22 3.73
N GLY A 29 -2.79 15.18 3.58
CA GLY A 29 -1.88 14.64 4.58
C GLY A 29 -1.38 15.66 5.59
N LEU A 30 -0.24 15.33 6.20
CA LEU A 30 0.41 16.15 7.20
C LEU A 30 0.77 17.55 6.66
N SER A 31 0.50 18.58 7.45
CA SER A 31 0.87 19.97 7.10
C SER A 31 2.38 20.22 7.10
N SER A 32 3.13 19.40 7.86
CA SER A 32 4.59 19.39 7.89
C SER A 32 5.08 17.94 7.84
N VAL A 33 6.03 17.66 6.97
CA VAL A 33 6.64 16.32 6.88
C VAL A 33 7.70 16.13 7.97
N PRO A 34 7.89 14.91 8.49
CA PRO A 34 8.92 14.66 9.49
C PRO A 34 10.31 14.58 8.85
N GLY A 35 11.27 15.30 9.42
CA GLY A 35 12.67 15.23 9.01
C GLY A 35 13.31 13.91 9.46
N THR A 36 13.05 13.51 10.70
CA THR A 36 13.62 12.33 11.36
C THR A 36 12.57 11.45 12.03
N ARG A 37 12.92 10.19 12.31
CA ARG A 37 12.00 9.26 13.01
C ARG A 37 11.68 9.70 14.44
N ALA A 38 12.57 10.43 15.11
CA ALA A 38 12.37 10.92 16.48
C ALA A 38 11.25 11.98 16.57
N GLU A 39 11.01 12.73 15.49
CA GLU A 39 9.98 13.76 15.45
C GLU A 39 8.56 13.19 15.49
N LEU A 40 8.37 11.93 15.06
CA LEU A 40 7.06 11.28 14.95
C LEU A 40 6.30 11.24 16.28
N GLY A 41 7.00 11.09 17.42
CA GLY A 41 6.38 11.03 18.74
C GLY A 41 5.63 12.30 19.14
N ASN A 42 5.94 13.43 18.50
CA ASN A 42 5.33 14.73 18.77
C ASN A 42 4.30 15.15 17.71
N MET A 43 4.16 14.37 16.63
CA MET A 43 3.24 14.69 15.54
C MET A 43 1.82 14.27 15.87
N ARG A 44 0.87 15.15 15.54
CA ARG A 44 -0.56 14.86 15.64
C ARG A 44 -1.10 14.36 14.31
N GLY A 45 -2.24 13.67 14.36
CA GLY A 45 -2.92 13.20 13.16
C GLY A 45 -2.33 11.94 12.54
N LEU A 46 -1.39 11.29 13.23
CA LEU A 46 -0.87 9.97 12.88
C LEU A 46 -1.53 8.88 13.72
N VAL A 47 -1.80 7.75 13.07
CA VAL A 47 -2.29 6.50 13.66
C VAL A 47 -1.24 5.45 13.40
N ARG A 48 -0.90 4.67 14.43
CA ARG A 48 0.02 3.55 14.31
C ARG A 48 -0.67 2.39 13.58
N ILE A 49 0.00 1.81 12.60
CA ILE A 49 -0.48 0.69 11.80
C ILE A 49 0.21 -0.57 12.30
N GLU A 50 -0.57 -1.56 12.70
CA GLU A 50 -0.09 -2.85 13.21
C GLU A 50 -0.79 -3.97 12.45
N ASP A 51 -0.27 -5.18 12.59
CA ASP A 51 -0.89 -6.39 12.04
C ASP A 51 -2.35 -6.50 12.51
N CYS A 52 -3.20 -6.98 11.62
CA CYS A 52 -4.61 -7.22 11.94
C CYS A 52 -5.13 -8.48 11.22
N GLU A 53 -6.44 -8.66 11.23
CA GLU A 53 -7.10 -9.79 10.58
C GLU A 53 -7.05 -9.73 9.03
N HIS A 54 -6.82 -8.57 8.43
CA HIS A 54 -6.89 -8.40 6.95
C HIS A 54 -5.54 -8.14 6.28
N TYR A 55 -4.54 -7.65 7.03
CA TYR A 55 -3.21 -7.40 6.52
C TYR A 55 -2.15 -7.59 7.61
N VAL A 56 -0.92 -7.81 7.17
CA VAL A 56 0.28 -7.76 8.01
C VAL A 56 1.20 -6.64 7.53
N VAL A 57 1.95 -6.05 8.46
CA VAL A 57 2.95 -5.02 8.19
C VAL A 57 4.31 -5.69 8.08
N ASP A 58 4.97 -5.50 6.95
CA ASP A 58 6.28 -6.06 6.67
C ASP A 58 7.39 -5.34 7.46
N ASP A 59 8.62 -5.86 7.40
CA ASP A 59 9.77 -5.22 8.03
C ASP A 59 10.09 -3.85 7.40
N LEU A 60 9.72 -2.78 8.09
CA LEU A 60 9.82 -1.39 7.60
C LEU A 60 11.24 -0.82 7.71
N THR A 61 12.13 -1.27 6.82
CA THR A 61 13.54 -0.81 6.80
C THR A 61 13.67 0.70 6.53
N TYR A 62 12.89 1.22 5.58
CA TYR A 62 12.95 2.62 5.12
C TYR A 62 11.63 3.38 5.31
N SER A 63 10.80 2.96 6.26
CA SER A 63 9.56 3.64 6.62
C SER A 63 9.21 3.36 8.08
N MET A 64 8.14 3.97 8.55
CA MET A 64 7.63 3.86 9.91
C MET A 64 6.13 3.49 9.85
N PRO A 65 5.63 2.72 10.83
CA PRO A 65 4.30 2.14 10.78
C PRO A 65 3.22 3.16 11.17
N TYR A 66 3.13 4.25 10.42
CA TYR A 66 2.18 5.33 10.68
C TYR A 66 1.51 5.77 9.39
N LEU A 67 0.23 6.13 9.51
CA LEU A 67 -0.55 6.82 8.49
C LEU A 67 -1.41 7.90 9.14
N THR A 68 -1.92 8.82 8.33
CA THR A 68 -3.05 9.66 8.71
C THR A 68 -4.32 8.82 8.88
N LYS A 69 -5.32 9.33 9.59
CA LYS A 69 -6.57 8.59 9.84
C LYS A 69 -7.27 8.15 8.54
N GLY A 70 -7.42 9.05 7.57
CA GLY A 70 -8.10 8.73 6.31
C GLY A 70 -7.34 7.68 5.49
N ALA A 71 -6.01 7.74 5.46
CA ALA A 71 -5.21 6.70 4.82
C ALA A 71 -5.23 5.36 5.54
N ALA A 72 -5.28 5.34 6.88
CA ALA A 72 -5.47 4.12 7.64
C ALA A 72 -6.84 3.47 7.35
N GLU A 73 -7.90 4.29 7.24
CA GLU A 73 -9.24 3.84 6.85
C GLU A 73 -9.26 3.27 5.43
N GLU A 74 -8.59 3.92 4.47
CA GLU A 74 -8.50 3.42 3.09
C GLU A 74 -7.71 2.11 3.00
N LEU A 75 -6.59 1.98 3.72
CA LEU A 75 -5.84 0.72 3.82
C LEU A 75 -6.72 -0.41 4.38
N GLY A 76 -7.42 -0.15 5.48
CA GLY A 76 -8.35 -1.10 6.08
C GLY A 76 -9.44 -1.53 5.11
N ALA A 77 -10.08 -0.57 4.43
CA ALA A 77 -11.15 -0.86 3.47
C ALA A 77 -10.66 -1.64 2.23
N ILE A 78 -9.43 -1.38 1.75
CA ILE A 78 -8.83 -2.19 0.68
C ILE A 78 -8.59 -3.63 1.16
N ALA A 79 -8.04 -3.81 2.37
CA ALA A 79 -7.71 -5.12 2.91
C ALA A 79 -8.96 -5.95 3.22
N GLU A 80 -9.97 -5.34 3.84
CA GLU A 80 -11.28 -5.97 4.09
C GLU A 80 -11.94 -6.41 2.78
N ALA A 81 -12.04 -5.51 1.80
CA ALA A 81 -12.63 -5.82 0.49
C ALA A 81 -11.86 -6.93 -0.27
N PHE A 82 -10.54 -7.00 -0.09
CA PHE A 82 -9.72 -8.09 -0.63
C PHE A 82 -10.08 -9.43 0.01
N CYS A 83 -10.10 -9.52 1.35
CA CYS A 83 -10.47 -10.73 2.07
C CYS A 83 -11.92 -11.17 1.74
N ASP A 84 -12.86 -10.22 1.71
CA ASP A 84 -14.25 -10.51 1.38
C ASP A 84 -14.42 -10.98 -0.06
N SER A 85 -13.68 -10.40 -1.00
CA SER A 85 -13.69 -10.85 -2.38
C SER A 85 -13.08 -12.26 -2.54
N LEU A 86 -12.05 -12.62 -1.76
CA LEU A 86 -11.54 -14.00 -1.73
C LEU A 86 -12.64 -14.97 -1.28
N ARG A 87 -13.28 -14.69 -0.14
CA ARG A 87 -14.36 -15.52 0.42
C ARG A 87 -15.56 -15.63 -0.51
N ALA A 88 -16.02 -14.52 -1.09
CA ALA A 88 -17.15 -14.49 -2.02
C ALA A 88 -16.87 -15.28 -3.30
N LYS A 89 -15.59 -15.36 -3.71
CA LYS A 89 -15.13 -16.17 -4.84
C LYS A 89 -14.78 -17.61 -4.43
N GLY A 90 -14.94 -17.99 -3.16
CA GLY A 90 -14.58 -19.29 -2.58
C GLY A 90 -13.09 -19.63 -2.69
N LEU A 91 -12.24 -18.60 -2.70
CA LEU A 91 -10.79 -18.72 -2.76
C LEU A 91 -10.21 -18.88 -1.34
N LEU A 92 -8.95 -19.30 -1.25
CA LEU A 92 -8.25 -19.44 0.03
C LEU A 92 -8.10 -18.07 0.70
N ASP A 93 -8.18 -18.06 2.03
CA ASP A 93 -7.97 -16.85 2.83
C ASP A 93 -6.49 -16.45 2.82
N TYR A 94 -6.25 -15.20 2.46
CA TYR A 94 -4.95 -14.55 2.53
C TYR A 94 -5.12 -13.13 3.06
N LYS A 95 -4.08 -12.65 3.75
CA LYS A 95 -3.92 -11.27 4.17
C LYS A 95 -2.99 -10.53 3.21
N LEU A 96 -3.25 -9.23 3.04
CA LEU A 96 -2.34 -8.36 2.30
C LEU A 96 -1.05 -8.14 3.10
N VAL A 97 0.05 -7.84 2.41
CA VAL A 97 1.33 -7.50 3.03
C VAL A 97 1.66 -6.04 2.71
N VAL A 98 1.70 -5.20 3.74
CA VAL A 98 1.99 -3.76 3.64
C VAL A 98 3.49 -3.56 3.75
N SER A 99 4.13 -3.16 2.65
CA SER A 99 5.61 -3.13 2.53
C SER A 99 6.22 -1.75 2.77
N SER A 100 5.43 -0.67 2.74
CA SER A 100 5.91 0.68 3.10
C SER A 100 4.76 1.59 3.51
N LEU A 101 5.03 2.50 4.45
CA LEU A 101 4.07 3.47 5.02
C LEU A 101 4.73 4.86 5.11
N LEU A 102 4.57 5.60 6.20
CA LEU A 102 5.19 6.92 6.39
C LEU A 102 6.72 6.86 6.26
N ARG A 103 7.30 7.79 5.51
CA ARG A 103 8.76 8.01 5.44
C ARG A 103 9.12 9.36 6.02
N THR A 104 10.30 9.44 6.63
CA THR A 104 10.91 10.72 6.99
C THR A 104 11.82 11.21 5.86
N GLU A 105 12.22 12.48 5.86
CA GLU A 105 13.21 12.98 4.89
C GLU A 105 14.55 12.22 5.01
N GLU A 106 14.92 11.83 6.23
CA GLU A 106 16.06 10.95 6.50
C GLU A 106 15.89 9.58 5.84
N ASP A 107 14.72 8.94 5.97
CA ASP A 107 14.44 7.64 5.34
C ASP A 107 14.56 7.72 3.82
N VAL A 108 14.01 8.77 3.21
CA VAL A 108 14.12 9.01 1.76
C VAL A 108 15.60 9.17 1.36
N SER A 109 16.38 9.92 2.15
CA SER A 109 17.80 10.11 1.90
C SER A 109 18.62 8.82 2.05
N ARG A 110 18.25 7.95 2.99
CA ARG A 110 18.86 6.61 3.17
C ARG A 110 18.51 5.69 2.02
N LEU A 111 17.24 5.64 1.61
CA LEU A 111 16.78 4.84 0.48
C LEU A 111 17.44 5.26 -0.84
N ARG A 112 17.63 6.57 -1.06
CA ARG A 112 18.37 7.06 -2.23
C ARG A 112 19.81 6.54 -2.25
N ARG A 113 20.47 6.57 -1.10
CA ARG A 113 21.86 6.09 -0.95
C ARG A 113 22.00 4.58 -1.12
N SER A 114 20.94 3.80 -0.88
CA SER A 114 20.96 2.35 -1.11
C SER A 114 20.89 1.97 -2.59
N GLY A 115 20.92 2.95 -3.50
CA GLY A 115 20.91 2.71 -4.95
C GLY A 115 19.52 2.74 -5.57
N ASN A 116 18.49 3.21 -4.86
CA ASN A 116 17.17 3.45 -5.45
C ASN A 116 17.06 4.89 -5.99
N PRO A 117 17.21 5.13 -7.30
CA PRO A 117 17.10 6.47 -7.87
C PRO A 117 15.67 7.04 -7.77
N ASN A 118 14.65 6.17 -7.64
CA ASN A 118 13.24 6.55 -7.51
C ASN A 118 12.88 6.99 -6.08
N ALA A 119 13.86 7.10 -5.18
CA ALA A 119 13.58 7.54 -3.80
C ALA A 119 12.96 8.96 -3.75
N SER A 120 13.36 9.87 -4.66
CA SER A 120 12.71 11.18 -4.79
C SER A 120 11.27 11.06 -5.26
N ASP A 121 10.99 10.04 -6.06
CA ASP A 121 9.64 9.77 -6.52
C ASP A 121 8.72 9.34 -5.38
N ASN A 122 9.28 8.75 -4.32
CA ASN A 122 8.52 8.27 -3.16
C ASN A 122 8.29 9.34 -2.08
N SER A 123 8.38 10.63 -2.42
CA SER A 123 8.14 11.72 -1.46
C SER A 123 6.69 11.80 -0.97
N ALA A 124 5.74 11.20 -1.68
CA ALA A 124 4.34 11.13 -1.26
C ALA A 124 4.15 10.37 0.08
N HIS A 125 5.06 9.44 0.42
CA HIS A 125 5.04 8.77 1.72
C HIS A 125 5.28 9.71 2.88
N CYS A 126 5.97 10.83 2.70
CA CYS A 126 6.32 11.75 3.79
C CYS A 126 5.12 12.46 4.42
N TYR A 127 3.97 12.44 3.74
CA TYR A 127 2.73 13.07 4.22
C TYR A 127 1.84 12.11 5.02
N GLY A 128 2.24 10.84 5.17
CA GLY A 128 1.48 9.84 5.92
C GLY A 128 0.18 9.42 5.25
N THR A 129 -0.03 9.72 3.97
CA THR A 129 -1.25 9.36 3.22
C THR A 129 -1.03 8.23 2.23
N THR A 130 0.20 7.74 2.13
CA THR A 130 0.66 6.86 1.07
C THR A 130 1.27 5.60 1.65
N PHE A 131 0.89 4.46 1.09
CA PHE A 131 1.35 3.14 1.50
C PHE A 131 1.54 2.24 0.29
N ASP A 132 2.42 1.26 0.45
CA ASP A 132 2.73 0.27 -0.58
C ASP A 132 2.22 -1.10 -0.15
N ILE A 133 1.48 -1.77 -1.03
CA ILE A 133 1.06 -3.16 -0.86
C ILE A 133 1.79 -4.01 -1.88
N THR A 134 2.54 -5.02 -1.44
CA THR A 134 3.25 -5.90 -2.37
C THR A 134 2.27 -6.81 -3.11
N TYR A 135 2.54 -7.08 -4.39
CA TYR A 135 1.76 -8.03 -5.19
C TYR A 135 2.47 -9.36 -5.39
N THR A 136 3.67 -9.54 -4.85
CA THR A 136 4.46 -10.78 -4.99
C THR A 136 4.42 -11.65 -3.74
N ARG A 137 3.97 -11.11 -2.60
CA ARG A 137 3.83 -11.83 -1.33
C ARG A 137 2.46 -11.58 -0.74
N TYR A 138 1.91 -12.62 -0.13
CA TYR A 138 0.65 -12.61 0.61
C TYR A 138 0.85 -13.49 1.83
N TRP A 139 0.13 -13.20 2.91
CA TRP A 139 0.32 -13.88 4.18
C TRP A 139 -0.89 -14.75 4.50
N ARG A 140 -0.68 -15.86 5.23
CA ARG A 140 -1.73 -16.77 5.69
C ARG A 140 -1.42 -17.26 7.10
N ASP A 141 -2.45 -17.43 7.93
CA ASP A 141 -2.29 -17.88 9.33
C ASP A 141 -1.85 -19.34 9.43
N GLU A 142 -2.42 -20.21 8.60
CA GLU A 142 -2.18 -21.66 8.64
C GLU A 142 -1.33 -22.08 7.45
N GLU A 143 -0.42 -23.05 7.57
CA GLU A 143 0.29 -23.63 6.42
C GLU A 143 -0.40 -24.93 6.01
N THR A 144 -1.08 -24.95 4.86
CA THR A 144 -1.78 -26.13 4.32
C THR A 144 -1.19 -26.55 2.98
N ASN A 145 -1.49 -27.78 2.54
CA ASN A 145 -1.11 -28.26 1.20
C ASN A 145 -1.78 -27.49 0.05
N GLU A 146 -2.93 -26.85 0.29
CA GLU A 146 -3.55 -25.95 -0.68
C GLU A 146 -2.83 -24.60 -0.69
N PHE A 147 -2.53 -24.06 -1.88
CA PHE A 147 -1.85 -22.79 -2.05
C PHE A 147 -2.33 -22.08 -3.32
N MET A 148 -2.43 -20.76 -3.25
CA MET A 148 -2.68 -19.90 -4.41
C MET A 148 -1.41 -19.16 -4.81
N GLN A 149 -1.15 -19.10 -6.11
CA GLN A 149 -0.02 -18.35 -6.62
C GLN A 149 -0.25 -16.84 -6.42
N PRO A 150 0.79 -16.04 -6.10
CA PRO A 150 0.64 -14.60 -5.87
C PRO A 150 -0.06 -13.86 -7.02
N PHE A 151 0.13 -14.30 -8.27
CA PHE A 151 -0.54 -13.69 -9.41
C PHE A 151 -2.07 -13.89 -9.40
N GLU A 152 -2.59 -14.97 -8.80
CA GLU A 152 -4.03 -15.23 -8.67
C GLU A 152 -4.65 -14.26 -7.66
N LEU A 153 -4.00 -14.12 -6.51
CA LEU A 153 -4.38 -13.16 -5.46
C LEU A 153 -4.30 -11.71 -5.99
N THR A 154 -3.29 -11.41 -6.79
CA THR A 154 -3.12 -10.08 -7.39
C THR A 154 -4.28 -9.71 -8.33
N LYS A 155 -4.94 -10.69 -8.98
CA LYS A 155 -6.14 -10.39 -9.79
C LYS A 155 -7.27 -9.85 -8.91
N VAL A 156 -7.47 -10.46 -7.74
CA VAL A 156 -8.48 -10.02 -6.77
C VAL A 156 -8.13 -8.64 -6.21
N LEU A 157 -6.88 -8.43 -5.80
CA LEU A 157 -6.42 -7.11 -5.34
C LEU A 157 -6.58 -6.04 -6.44
N GLY A 158 -6.28 -6.38 -7.70
CA GLY A 158 -6.47 -5.48 -8.83
C GLY A 158 -7.92 -5.08 -9.08
N GLU A 159 -8.89 -5.97 -8.84
CA GLU A 159 -10.32 -5.64 -8.91
C GLU A 159 -10.69 -4.63 -7.81
N VAL A 160 -10.30 -4.92 -6.57
CA VAL A 160 -10.55 -4.04 -5.43
C VAL A 160 -9.95 -2.65 -5.67
N LEU A 161 -8.67 -2.57 -6.06
CA LEU A 161 -8.01 -1.30 -6.32
C LEU A 161 -8.65 -0.53 -7.47
N GLN A 162 -9.14 -1.21 -8.51
CA GLN A 162 -9.88 -0.58 -9.59
C GLN A 162 -11.19 0.05 -9.09
N GLU A 163 -11.94 -0.65 -8.23
CA GLU A 163 -13.18 -0.15 -7.64
C GLU A 163 -12.94 1.03 -6.69
N ARG A 164 -11.96 0.94 -5.79
CA ARG A 164 -11.59 2.03 -4.88
C ARG A 164 -11.15 3.28 -5.65
N LYS A 165 -10.33 3.10 -6.69
CA LYS A 165 -9.89 4.19 -7.57
C LYS A 165 -11.06 4.81 -8.33
N ALA A 166 -11.96 3.99 -8.91
CA ALA A 166 -13.14 4.49 -9.62
C ALA A 166 -14.10 5.27 -8.70
N ALA A 167 -14.17 4.90 -7.42
CA ALA A 167 -14.90 5.62 -6.38
C ALA A 167 -14.18 6.90 -5.89
N GLY A 168 -13.01 7.26 -6.46
CA GLY A 168 -12.23 8.44 -6.10
C GLY A 168 -11.57 8.37 -4.72
N LYS A 169 -11.42 7.17 -4.15
CA LYS A 169 -10.91 6.96 -2.79
C LYS A 169 -9.39 7.00 -2.70
N CYS A 170 -8.71 6.60 -3.77
CA CYS A 170 -7.26 6.59 -3.82
C CYS A 170 -6.71 6.78 -5.24
N LEU A 171 -5.44 7.18 -5.31
CA LEU A 171 -4.59 7.08 -6.49
C LEU A 171 -3.76 5.81 -6.39
N VAL A 172 -3.50 5.16 -7.52
CA VAL A 172 -2.79 3.88 -7.59
C VAL A 172 -1.80 3.87 -8.75
N LYS A 173 -0.56 3.53 -8.45
CA LYS A 173 0.51 3.31 -9.41
C LYS A 173 1.08 1.90 -9.24
N TYR A 174 1.17 1.17 -10.35
CA TYR A 174 1.79 -0.15 -10.38
C TYR A 174 3.31 -0.02 -10.53
N GLU A 175 4.06 -0.36 -9.49
CA GLU A 175 5.51 -0.21 -9.44
C GLU A 175 6.21 -1.55 -9.65
N LYS A 176 6.64 -1.79 -10.90
CA LYS A 176 7.19 -3.09 -11.30
C LYS A 176 8.55 -3.39 -10.68
N ARG A 177 9.40 -2.39 -10.45
CA ARG A 177 10.77 -2.61 -9.93
C ARG A 177 10.75 -2.83 -8.41
N GLU A 178 9.80 -2.21 -7.74
CA GLU A 178 9.59 -2.21 -6.30
C GLU A 178 8.63 -3.33 -5.87
N HIS A 179 7.96 -3.96 -6.84
CA HIS A 179 7.06 -5.09 -6.65
C HIS A 179 5.83 -4.79 -5.78
N CYS A 180 5.29 -3.58 -5.90
CA CYS A 180 4.12 -3.12 -5.15
C CYS A 180 3.11 -2.35 -6.00
N PHE A 181 1.92 -2.18 -5.42
CA PHE A 181 1.02 -1.08 -5.74
C PHE A 181 1.32 0.07 -4.78
N HIS A 182 1.69 1.21 -5.33
CA HIS A 182 1.89 2.45 -4.60
C HIS A 182 0.55 3.21 -4.55
N ILE A 183 0.02 3.42 -3.35
CA ILE A 183 -1.36 3.86 -3.14
C ILE A 183 -1.36 5.11 -2.26
N THR A 184 -2.01 6.19 -2.73
CA THR A 184 -2.22 7.41 -1.94
C THR A 184 -3.71 7.61 -1.69
N SER A 185 -4.11 7.70 -0.42
CA SER A 185 -5.49 8.05 -0.03
C SER A 185 -5.85 9.47 -0.48
N CYS A 186 -7.12 9.66 -0.87
CA CYS A 186 -7.67 10.95 -1.25
C CYS A 186 -8.36 11.70 -0.09
N TYR A 187 -8.30 11.18 1.13
CA TYR A 187 -8.90 11.74 2.34
C TYR A 187 -8.16 11.29 3.60
#